data_AF-A0A7S1KVT3-F1
#
_entry.id   AF-A0A7S1KVT3-F1
#
_cell.length_a   1.000
_cell.length_b   1.000
_cell.length_c   1.000
_cell.angle_alpha   90.00
_cell.angle_beta   90.00
_cell.angle_gamma   90.00
#
_symmetry.space_group_name_H-M   'P 1'
#
loop_
_entity.id
_entity.type
_entity.pdbx_description
1 polymer ?
#
loop_
_entity_poly.entity_id
_entity_poly.type
_entity_poly.pdbx_seq_one_letter_code
_entity_poly.pdbx_strand_id
1 'polypeptide(L)'
;RNLGLCSRSATQASAIGRFLVPVAECEFALSSLLDDLPQDPWSVFSVPLCRPHRCTGVALSIAIGLLEAACRHRSARLMLLTGGPCSMGPGAVVGEERAETIRSYLDLQKGTPNARYTAPALAFYGSLAQR
;
A
#
# COMPACT_ATOMS: atom_id res chain seq x y z
N ARG A 1 -20.34 26.65 -32.89
CA ARG A 1 -19.29 25.93 -33.67
C ARG A 1 -18.72 24.82 -32.79
N ASN A 2 -19.22 23.61 -33.03
CA ASN A 2 -18.79 22.27 -32.64
C ASN A 2 -17.86 22.06 -31.44
N LEU A 3 -18.45 21.43 -30.43
CA LEU A 3 -17.83 20.60 -29.39
C LEU A 3 -16.94 19.53 -30.04
N GLY A 4 -15.64 19.60 -29.79
CA GLY A 4 -14.68 18.56 -30.14
C GLY A 4 -14.81 17.37 -29.20
N LEU A 5 -15.72 16.45 -29.52
CA LEU A 5 -15.71 15.09 -29.00
C LEU A 5 -14.45 14.38 -29.51
N CYS A 6 -13.36 14.42 -28.73
CA CYS A 6 -12.32 13.40 -28.88
C CYS A 6 -12.92 12.06 -28.44
N SER A 7 -13.29 11.24 -29.42
CA SER A 7 -13.48 9.80 -29.24
C SER A 7 -12.13 9.19 -28.84
N ARG A 8 -11.84 9.13 -27.54
CA ARG A 8 -10.76 8.29 -27.03
C ARG A 8 -11.32 6.89 -26.83
N SER A 9 -10.76 5.95 -27.58
CA SER A 9 -10.92 4.51 -27.47
C SER A 9 -11.18 4.03 -26.02
N ALA A 10 -12.15 3.15 -25.86
CA ALA A 10 -12.61 2.55 -24.60
C ALA A 10 -11.59 1.56 -23.95
N THR A 11 -10.29 1.89 -23.93
CA THR A 11 -9.24 1.01 -23.38
C THR A 11 -8.18 1.72 -22.53
N GLN A 12 -8.36 3.01 -22.24
CA GLN A 12 -7.72 3.69 -21.11
C GLN A 12 -8.80 4.50 -20.40
N ALA A 13 -9.55 3.83 -19.53
CA ALA A 13 -10.35 4.58 -18.57
C ALA A 13 -9.37 5.40 -17.73
N SER A 14 -9.42 6.72 -17.89
CA SER A 14 -8.71 7.64 -17.02
C SER A 14 -8.98 7.25 -15.56
N ALA A 15 -7.93 6.97 -14.78
CA ALA A 15 -8.09 6.66 -13.35
C ALA A 15 -8.76 7.83 -12.60
N ILE A 16 -8.63 9.06 -13.14
CA ILE A 16 -9.37 10.25 -12.74
C ILE A 16 -10.85 10.08 -13.11
N GLY A 17 -11.73 10.29 -12.13
CA GLY A 17 -13.17 10.13 -12.25
C GLY A 17 -13.70 8.77 -11.79
N ARG A 18 -12.82 7.77 -11.60
CA ARG A 18 -13.18 6.47 -11.00
C ARG A 18 -12.60 6.28 -9.61
N PHE A 19 -11.30 6.54 -9.46
CA PHE A 19 -10.59 6.36 -8.19
C PHE A 19 -10.18 7.69 -7.54
N LEU A 20 -10.03 8.75 -8.34
CA LEU A 20 -9.73 10.09 -7.86
C LEU A 20 -10.88 11.03 -8.23
N VAL A 21 -11.50 11.61 -7.22
CA VAL A 21 -12.67 12.50 -7.31
C VAL A 21 -12.43 13.69 -6.35
N PRO A 22 -12.87 14.91 -6.69
CA PRO A 22 -12.82 16.04 -5.76
C PRO A 22 -13.57 15.74 -4.46
N VAL A 23 -13.01 16.14 -3.32
CA VAL A 23 -13.60 15.88 -1.99
C VAL A 23 -15.03 16.39 -1.88
N ALA A 24 -15.32 17.56 -2.48
CA ALA A 24 -16.66 18.15 -2.47
C ALA A 24 -17.75 17.26 -3.11
N GLU A 25 -17.37 16.35 -4.02
CA GLU A 25 -18.32 15.45 -4.70
C GLU A 25 -18.51 14.13 -3.95
N CYS A 26 -17.57 13.75 -3.06
CA CYS A 26 -17.57 12.45 -2.38
C CYS A 26 -17.55 12.53 -0.84
N GLU A 27 -17.72 13.71 -0.25
CA GLU A 27 -17.60 13.94 1.20
C GLU A 27 -18.48 13.00 2.03
N PHE A 28 -19.77 12.92 1.72
CA PHE A 28 -20.72 12.07 2.45
C PHE A 28 -20.38 10.59 2.29
N ALA A 29 -20.14 10.13 1.06
CA ALA A 29 -19.82 8.74 0.78
C ALA A 29 -18.50 8.31 1.46
N LEU A 30 -17.50 9.19 1.48
CA LEU A 30 -16.22 8.93 2.12
C LEU A 30 -16.37 8.82 3.64
N SER A 31 -17.12 9.72 4.28
CA SER A 31 -17.36 9.67 5.72
C SER A 31 -18.10 8.39 6.13
N SER A 32 -19.18 8.03 5.43
CA SER A 32 -19.91 6.78 5.71
C SER A 32 -19.02 5.54 5.56
N LEU A 33 -18.17 5.50 4.52
CA LEU A 33 -17.24 4.38 4.33
C LEU A 33 -16.19 4.28 5.45
N LEU A 34 -15.75 5.41 6.02
CA LEU A 34 -14.80 5.41 7.12
C LEU A 34 -15.44 4.98 8.44
N ASP A 35 -16.69 5.39 8.69
CA ASP A 35 -17.45 5.00 9.88
C ASP A 35 -17.77 3.50 9.88
N ASP A 36 -18.08 2.94 8.71
CA ASP A 36 -18.48 1.54 8.54
C ASP A 36 -17.30 0.58 8.25
N LEU A 37 -16.05 1.04 8.23
CA LEU A 37 -14.90 0.22 7.82
C LEU A 37 -14.64 -0.92 8.83
N PRO A 38 -14.86 -2.21 8.46
CA PRO A 38 -14.66 -3.31 9.38
C PRO A 38 -13.17 -3.67 9.51
N GLN A 39 -12.83 -4.33 10.61
CA GLN A 39 -11.52 -4.99 10.73
C GLN A 39 -11.39 -6.11 9.70
N ASP A 40 -10.17 -6.35 9.21
CA ASP A 40 -9.87 -7.45 8.29
C ASP A 40 -10.39 -8.79 8.85
N PRO A 41 -11.32 -9.49 8.15
CA PRO A 41 -11.92 -10.74 8.62
C PRO A 41 -10.89 -11.89 8.72
N TRP A 42 -9.74 -11.77 8.04
CA TRP A 42 -8.68 -12.78 8.06
C TRP A 42 -7.69 -12.60 9.23
N SER A 43 -7.94 -11.61 10.10
CA SER A 43 -7.09 -11.34 11.25
C SER A 43 -7.30 -12.36 12.40
N VAL A 44 -6.46 -13.40 12.40
CA VAL A 44 -6.00 -14.22 13.55
C VAL A 44 -7.07 -14.62 14.58
N PHE A 45 -8.10 -15.36 14.16
CA PHE A 45 -8.91 -16.18 15.08
C PHE A 45 -8.47 -17.65 15.13
N SER A 46 -7.64 -18.11 14.20
CA SER A 46 -7.31 -19.54 14.05
C SER A 46 -5.93 -19.97 14.56
N VAL A 47 -4.96 -19.06 14.74
CA VAL A 47 -3.57 -19.44 15.12
C VAL A 47 -2.96 -18.45 16.14
N PRO A 48 -2.87 -18.77 17.45
CA PRO A 48 -2.48 -17.82 18.50
C PRO A 48 -1.04 -17.28 18.41
N LEU A 49 -0.20 -17.89 17.56
CA LEU A 49 1.21 -17.53 17.38
C LEU A 49 1.52 -16.80 16.07
N CYS A 50 0.54 -16.41 15.26
CA CYS A 50 0.81 -15.68 14.01
C CYS A 50 0.48 -14.18 14.11
N ARG A 51 1.23 -13.38 13.36
CA ARG A 51 0.94 -11.97 13.08
C ARG A 51 -0.12 -11.92 11.97
N PRO A 52 -0.95 -10.87 11.92
CA PRO A 52 -1.85 -10.67 10.79
C PRO A 52 -1.06 -10.54 9.47
N HIS A 53 -1.60 -11.06 8.38
CA HIS A 53 -1.02 -10.92 7.05
C HIS A 53 -1.20 -9.48 6.57
N ARG A 54 -0.09 -8.78 6.30
CA ARG A 54 -0.10 -7.37 5.88
C ARG A 54 0.78 -7.18 4.67
N CYS A 55 0.15 -6.76 3.57
CA CYS A 55 0.77 -6.58 2.26
C CYS A 55 1.03 -5.09 1.95
N THR A 56 1.61 -4.35 2.90
CA THR A 56 1.79 -2.88 2.77
C THR A 56 2.66 -2.49 1.58
N GLY A 57 3.69 -3.26 1.26
CA GLY A 57 4.55 -2.97 0.11
C GLY A 57 3.82 -3.08 -1.23
N VAL A 58 2.92 -4.07 -1.37
CA VAL A 58 2.06 -4.21 -2.55
C VAL A 58 1.07 -3.06 -2.63
N ALA A 59 0.42 -2.70 -1.51
CA ALA A 59 -0.52 -1.58 -1.45
C ALA A 59 0.13 -0.27 -1.89
N LEU A 60 1.38 -0.01 -1.44
CA LEU A 60 2.15 1.14 -1.89
C LEU A 60 2.47 1.09 -3.38
N SER A 61 2.92 -0.06 -3.91
CA SER A 61 3.23 -0.20 -5.33
C SER A 61 2.02 0.07 -6.23
N ILE A 62 0.84 -0.42 -5.83
CA ILE A 62 -0.42 -0.18 -6.56
C ILE A 62 -0.82 1.30 -6.49
N ALA A 63 -0.76 1.89 -5.31
CA ALA A 63 -1.11 3.31 -5.12
C ALA A 63 -0.19 4.23 -5.93
N ILE A 64 1.12 3.96 -5.95
CA ILE A 64 2.08 4.70 -6.80
C ILE A 64 1.74 4.50 -8.29
N GLY A 65 1.50 3.26 -8.73
CA GLY A 65 1.13 2.99 -10.13
C GLY A 65 -0.17 3.67 -10.56
N LEU A 66 -1.16 3.77 -9.66
CA LEU A 66 -2.39 4.52 -9.89
C LEU A 66 -2.10 6.02 -10.05
N LEU A 67 -1.25 6.58 -9.19
CA LEU A 67 -0.86 7.99 -9.27
C LEU A 67 -0.03 8.30 -10.52
N GLU A 68 0.87 7.42 -10.95
CA GLU A 68 1.61 7.57 -12.21
C GLU A 68 0.67 7.59 -13.42
N ALA A 69 -0.35 6.73 -13.42
CA ALA A 69 -1.35 6.66 -14.48
C ALA A 69 -2.32 7.86 -14.46
N ALA A 70 -2.70 8.34 -13.28
CA ALA A 70 -3.68 9.42 -13.12
C ALA A 70 -3.05 10.82 -13.20
N CYS A 71 -1.88 11.02 -12.60
CA CYS A 71 -1.32 12.32 -12.25
C CYS A 71 0.06 12.57 -12.90
N ARG A 72 0.25 12.19 -14.17
CA ARG A 72 1.54 12.27 -14.90
C ARG A 72 2.26 13.63 -14.85
N HIS A 73 1.56 14.73 -14.56
CA HIS A 73 2.13 16.09 -14.44
C HIS A 73 1.58 16.89 -13.24
N ARG A 74 1.08 16.21 -12.20
CA ARG A 74 0.50 16.87 -11.02
C ARG A 74 1.15 16.34 -9.75
N SER A 75 1.26 17.20 -8.75
CA SER A 75 1.66 16.78 -7.41
C SER A 75 0.56 15.95 -6.76
N ALA A 76 0.94 14.83 -6.15
CA ALA A 76 0.06 14.01 -5.34
C ALA A 76 0.72 13.69 -3.99
N ARG A 77 -0.09 13.38 -2.99
CA ARG A 77 0.38 12.96 -1.66
C ARG A 77 -0.24 11.61 -1.33
N LEU A 78 0.61 10.60 -1.13
CA LEU A 78 0.20 9.29 -0.64
C LEU A 78 0.37 9.26 0.88
N MET A 79 -0.71 8.99 1.62
CA MET A 79 -0.66 8.78 3.06
C MET A 79 -0.88 7.31 3.38
N LEU A 80 0.10 6.68 4.04
CA LEU A 80 -0.01 5.30 4.50
C LEU A 80 -0.37 5.29 5.99
N LEU A 81 -1.52 4.68 6.32
CA LEU A 81 -1.93 4.39 7.68
C LEU A 81 -1.67 2.91 7.95
N THR A 82 -0.70 2.60 8.79
CA THR A 82 -0.37 1.21 9.16
C THR A 82 -0.27 1.06 10.67
N GLY A 83 -0.83 -0.03 11.20
CA GLY A 83 -0.76 -0.36 12.63
C GLY A 83 0.31 -1.41 12.97
N GLY A 84 1.37 -1.57 12.16
CA GLY A 84 2.35 -2.66 12.31
C GLY A 84 3.12 -3.04 11.04
N PRO A 85 4.01 -4.05 11.10
CA PRO A 85 4.95 -4.35 10.02
C PRO A 85 4.30 -5.09 8.83
N CYS A 86 4.92 -4.97 7.66
CA CYS A 86 4.61 -5.80 6.49
C CYS A 86 5.07 -7.24 6.77
N SER A 87 4.15 -8.20 6.77
CA SER A 87 4.43 -9.62 7.02
C SER A 87 4.41 -10.48 5.77
N MET A 88 3.73 -10.01 4.71
CA MET A 88 3.57 -10.75 3.46
C MET A 88 3.88 -9.86 2.25
N GLY A 89 4.42 -10.47 1.20
CA GLY A 89 4.68 -9.83 -0.08
C GLY A 89 6.02 -9.08 -0.17
N PRO A 90 6.28 -8.42 -1.31
CA PRO A 90 7.46 -7.60 -1.48
C PRO A 90 7.46 -6.44 -0.48
N GLY A 91 8.63 -6.14 0.08
CA GLY A 91 8.74 -5.20 1.19
C GLY A 91 8.37 -5.78 2.56
N ALA A 92 8.24 -7.11 2.70
CA ALA A 92 8.10 -7.78 3.98
C ALA A 92 9.26 -7.43 4.91
N VAL A 93 8.93 -7.18 6.18
CA VAL A 93 9.82 -6.64 7.21
C VAL A 93 10.13 -7.69 8.28
N VAL A 94 9.19 -8.61 8.50
CA VAL A 94 9.26 -9.74 9.45
C VAL A 94 8.38 -10.86 8.89
N GLY A 95 8.62 -12.11 9.28
CA GLY A 95 7.72 -13.21 8.95
C GLY A 95 6.39 -13.16 9.71
N GLU A 96 5.53 -14.11 9.38
CA GLU A 96 4.18 -14.24 9.95
C GLU A 96 4.23 -14.84 11.36
N GLU A 97 5.19 -15.72 11.63
CA GLU A 97 5.31 -16.36 12.94
C GLU A 97 5.77 -15.35 14.01
N ARG A 98 5.11 -15.36 15.18
CA ARG A 98 5.54 -14.54 16.33
C ARG A 98 6.83 -15.04 16.95
N ALA A 99 7.20 -16.30 16.71
CA ALA A 99 8.50 -16.86 17.08
C ALA A 99 9.65 -16.08 16.42
N GLU A 100 9.43 -15.59 15.21
CA GLU A 100 10.34 -14.64 14.57
C GLU A 100 10.20 -13.26 15.24
N THR A 101 11.26 -12.86 15.93
CA THR A 101 11.32 -11.55 16.55
C THR A 101 11.57 -10.48 15.49
N ILE A 102 11.02 -9.29 15.73
CA ILE A 102 11.32 -8.14 14.89
C ILE A 102 12.79 -7.77 15.12
N ARG A 103 13.52 -7.52 14.03
CA ARG A 103 14.94 -7.14 14.07
C ARG A 103 15.23 -6.04 15.10
N SER A 104 16.28 -6.23 15.87
CA SER A 104 16.88 -5.21 16.72
C SER A 104 18.07 -4.54 16.04
N TYR A 105 18.61 -3.49 16.68
CA TYR A 105 19.86 -2.86 16.22
C TYR A 105 21.04 -3.85 16.23
N LEU A 106 21.12 -4.71 17.26
CA LEU A 106 22.18 -5.72 17.39
C LEU A 106 22.07 -6.78 16.29
N ASP A 107 20.85 -7.13 15.88
CA ASP A 107 20.60 -8.07 14.79
C ASP A 107 21.14 -7.55 13.46
N LEU A 108 20.97 -6.26 13.19
CA LEU A 108 21.50 -5.60 12.00
C LEU A 108 23.03 -5.57 12.02
N GLN A 109 23.63 -5.25 13.17
CA GLN A 109 25.09 -5.18 13.30
C GLN A 109 25.76 -6.55 13.14
N LYS A 110 25.15 -7.60 13.69
CA LYS A 110 25.69 -8.96 13.67
C LYS A 110 25.27 -9.79 12.44
N GLY A 111 24.34 -9.28 11.62
CA GLY A 111 23.80 -10.02 10.48
C GLY A 111 23.07 -11.30 10.87
N THR A 112 22.31 -11.26 11.97
CA THR A 112 21.58 -12.44 12.47
C THR A 112 20.43 -12.83 11.53
N PRO A 113 19.91 -14.07 11.59
CA PRO A 113 18.79 -14.49 10.73
C PRO A 113 17.53 -13.62 10.84
N ASN A 114 17.33 -12.93 11.97
CA ASN A 114 16.20 -12.02 12.17
C ASN A 114 16.28 -10.76 11.27
N ALA A 115 17.48 -10.40 10.82
CA ALA A 115 17.70 -9.26 9.92
C ALA A 115 17.52 -9.61 8.43
N ARG A 116 17.22 -10.87 8.07
CA ARG A 116 17.18 -11.36 6.68
C ARG A 116 16.27 -10.56 5.74
N TYR A 117 15.19 -10.00 6.28
CA TYR A 117 14.21 -9.22 5.50
C TYR A 117 14.67 -7.78 5.21
N THR A 118 15.74 -7.29 5.85
CA THR A 118 16.12 -5.87 5.79
C THR A 118 16.63 -5.48 4.41
N ALA A 119 17.61 -6.20 3.87
CA ALA A 119 18.17 -5.92 2.56
C ALA A 119 17.13 -5.98 1.42
N PRO A 120 16.30 -7.03 1.29
CA PRO A 120 15.27 -7.07 0.25
C PRO A 120 14.20 -5.99 0.45
N ALA A 121 13.80 -5.68 1.69
CA ALA A 121 12.85 -4.60 1.95
C ALA A 121 13.40 -3.23 1.56
N LEU A 122 14.67 -2.94 1.92
CA LEU A 122 15.33 -1.69 1.54
C LEU A 122 15.44 -1.54 0.03
N ALA A 123 15.82 -2.60 -0.69
CA ALA A 123 15.88 -2.58 -2.15
C ALA A 123 14.49 -2.30 -2.77
N PHE A 124 13.45 -2.96 -2.26
CA PHE A 124 12.08 -2.78 -2.76
C PHE A 124 11.54 -1.37 -2.48
N TYR A 125 11.58 -0.90 -1.23
CA TYR A 125 11.11 0.45 -0.92
C TYR A 125 11.99 1.55 -1.53
N GLY A 126 13.29 1.31 -1.68
CA GLY A 126 14.18 2.18 -2.43
C GLY A 126 13.77 2.30 -3.90
N SER A 127 13.39 1.19 -4.55
CA SER A 127 12.87 1.23 -5.92
C SER A 127 11.54 1.96 -6.02
N LEU A 128 10.66 1.83 -5.02
CA LEU A 128 9.38 2.56 -4.99
C LEU A 128 9.57 4.06 -4.78
N ALA A 129 10.57 4.47 -4.01
CA ALA A 129 10.87 5.89 -3.76
C ALA A 129 11.44 6.62 -4.98
N GLN A 130 11.99 5.87 -5.96
CA GLN A 130 12.53 6.42 -7.20
C GLN A 130 11.50 6.55 -8.32
N ARG A 131 10.27 6.05 -8.10
CA ARG A 131 9.15 6.14 -9.03
C ARG A 131 8.41 7.47 -8.88
#